data_AF-A0A1H4S0S1-F1
#
_entry.id   AF-A0A1H4S0S1-F1
#
_cell.length_a   1.000
_cell.length_b   1.000
_cell.length_c   1.000
_cell.angle_alpha   90.00
_cell.angle_beta   90.00
_cell.angle_gamma   90.00
#
_symmetry.space_group_name_H-M   'P 1'
#
loop_
_entity.id
_entity.type
_entity.pdbx_description
1 polymer ?
#
loop_
_entity_poly.entity_id
_entity_poly.type
_entity_poly.pdbx_seq_one_letter_code
_entity_poly.pdbx_strand_id
1 'polypeptide(L)'
;MQFTWEGGSRQIWERQLIEMATDGAATEAGTQIFDYNSALEDFTLTGASLWRDGEEIELWDTPQMAVELFSASYEASPLNPQYFVMMTFPRLRAGDSPDLSFLRRSHPDLSDSECGPDQEAVAPLKFDNRVTLARAVVNWPTGKEIFAPALPDEVTQATGPVAGWGTRHDYQLFDLITPAGEELAPSWVDQRTVLRVSGDRDWGRIATILAGHYAAGGDGGETRRDLDQ
;
A
#
# COMPACT_ATOMS: atom_id res chain seq x y z
N MET A 1 -2.38 8.88 -2.69
CA MET A 1 -1.06 8.21 -2.68
C MET A 1 -0.15 8.80 -3.75
N GLN A 2 1.15 8.88 -3.50
CA GLN A 2 2.17 9.35 -4.43
C GLN A 2 3.39 8.43 -4.40
N PHE A 3 3.91 8.10 -5.57
CA PHE A 3 5.06 7.23 -5.78
C PHE A 3 6.20 8.02 -6.41
N THR A 4 7.43 7.74 -5.98
CA THR A 4 8.66 8.23 -6.61
C THR A 4 9.80 7.24 -6.38
N TRP A 5 10.81 7.30 -7.24
CA TRP A 5 12.01 6.48 -7.19
C TRP A 5 13.25 7.36 -7.16
N GLU A 6 13.93 7.41 -6.02
CA GLU A 6 15.07 8.29 -5.81
C GLU A 6 16.19 7.52 -5.10
N GLY A 7 17.42 7.61 -5.62
CA GLY A 7 18.58 6.98 -4.99
C GLY A 7 18.50 5.45 -4.88
N GLY A 8 17.75 4.79 -5.77
CA GLY A 8 17.52 3.34 -5.70
C GLY A 8 16.36 2.92 -4.80
N SER A 9 15.77 3.86 -4.04
CA SER A 9 14.63 3.58 -3.16
C SER A 9 13.30 4.02 -3.78
N ARG A 10 12.27 3.18 -3.63
CA ARG A 10 10.88 3.56 -3.86
C ARG A 10 10.37 4.29 -2.62
N GLN A 11 9.75 5.44 -2.82
CA GLN A 11 9.06 6.18 -1.78
C GLN A 11 7.56 6.22 -2.09
N ILE A 12 6.76 5.81 -1.11
CA ILE A 12 5.30 5.84 -1.16
C ILE A 12 4.84 6.83 -0.10
N TRP A 13 4.30 7.96 -0.55
CA TRP A 13 3.60 8.89 0.32
C TRP A 13 2.10 8.62 0.24
N GLU A 14 1.48 8.37 1.37
CA GLU A 14 0.06 8.13 1.47
C GLU A 14 -0.57 9.14 2.40
N ARG A 15 -1.77 9.63 2.04
CA ARG A 15 -2.60 10.47 2.90
C ARG A 15 -4.02 9.94 2.86
N GLN A 16 -4.60 9.78 4.04
CA GLN A 16 -5.96 9.31 4.26
C GLN A 16 -6.70 10.36 5.06
N LEU A 17 -7.84 10.80 4.55
CA LEU A 17 -8.79 11.67 5.25
C LEU A 17 -10.13 10.96 5.24
N ILE A 18 -10.62 10.57 6.41
CA ILE A 18 -11.82 9.71 6.53
C ILE A 18 -12.82 10.41 7.43
N GLU A 19 -14.01 10.73 6.92
CA GLU A 19 -15.09 11.30 7.73
C GLU A 19 -15.86 10.21 8.48
N MET A 20 -16.02 10.39 9.79
CA MET A 20 -16.81 9.51 10.63
C MET A 20 -18.28 9.89 10.58
N ALA A 21 -19.04 9.27 9.67
CA ALA A 21 -20.46 9.62 9.49
C ALA A 21 -21.36 9.21 10.68
N THR A 22 -20.93 8.24 11.50
CA THR A 22 -21.71 7.70 12.62
C THR A 22 -20.83 7.42 13.85
N ASP A 23 -21.45 7.29 15.03
CA ASP A 23 -20.73 6.92 16.25
C ASP A 23 -20.15 5.50 16.20
N GLY A 24 -20.80 4.59 15.45
CA GLY A 24 -20.27 3.25 15.17
C GLY A 24 -18.97 3.34 14.36
N ALA A 25 -18.97 4.12 13.28
CA ALA A 25 -17.78 4.36 12.47
C ALA A 25 -16.65 5.03 13.28
N ALA A 26 -16.99 5.99 14.14
CA ALA A 26 -16.02 6.63 15.04
C ALA A 26 -15.39 5.64 16.03
N THR A 27 -16.16 4.67 16.50
CA THR A 27 -15.67 3.61 17.40
C THR A 27 -14.73 2.66 16.65
N GLU A 28 -15.10 2.23 15.45
CA GLU A 28 -14.29 1.33 14.61
C GLU A 28 -13.00 2.00 14.15
N ALA A 29 -13.07 3.27 13.73
CA ALA A 29 -11.91 4.03 13.27
C ALA A 29 -11.00 4.53 14.40
N GLY A 30 -11.41 4.36 15.66
CA GLY A 30 -10.63 4.72 16.84
C GLY A 30 -9.25 4.07 16.89
N THR A 31 -9.07 2.96 16.17
CA THR A 31 -7.77 2.31 15.97
C THR A 31 -7.51 2.11 14.47
N GLN A 32 -6.38 2.62 14.00
CA GLN A 32 -5.87 2.40 12.65
C GLN A 32 -4.64 1.49 12.73
N ILE A 33 -4.56 0.50 11.86
CA ILE A 33 -3.47 -0.47 11.81
C ILE A 33 -2.81 -0.39 10.44
N PHE A 34 -1.50 -0.22 10.44
CA PHE A 34 -0.67 -0.20 9.22
C PHE A 34 0.36 -1.29 9.33
N ASP A 35 0.55 -2.09 8.29
CA ASP A 35 1.61 -3.09 8.25
C ASP A 35 2.76 -2.64 7.34
N TYR A 36 3.97 -3.03 7.71
CA TYR A 36 5.15 -2.83 6.88
C TYR A 36 6.18 -3.93 7.14
N ASN A 37 7.06 -4.17 6.18
CA ASN A 37 8.15 -5.13 6.33
C ASN A 37 9.45 -4.41 6.64
N SER A 38 9.91 -4.44 7.89
CA SER A 38 11.08 -3.65 8.29
C SER A 38 12.40 -4.11 7.65
N ALA A 39 12.43 -5.31 7.06
CA ALA A 39 13.58 -5.77 6.30
C ALA A 39 13.63 -5.17 4.89
N LEU A 40 12.50 -4.63 4.41
CA LEU A 40 12.38 -4.08 3.06
C LEU A 40 12.15 -2.57 3.05
N GLU A 41 11.53 -2.02 4.10
CA GLU A 41 11.13 -0.63 4.11
C GLU A 41 11.17 0.02 5.49
N ASP A 42 11.38 1.33 5.47
CA ASP A 42 11.14 2.21 6.61
C ASP A 42 9.71 2.75 6.55
N PHE A 43 9.09 2.91 7.72
CA PHE A 43 7.77 3.54 7.89
C PHE A 43 7.89 4.82 8.72
N THR A 44 7.25 5.90 8.30
CA THR A 44 7.27 7.18 9.01
C THR A 44 5.91 7.85 8.95
N LEU A 45 5.34 8.21 10.11
CA LEU A 45 4.20 9.12 10.16
C LEU A 45 4.67 10.55 9.83
N THR A 46 4.15 11.13 8.76
CA THR A 46 4.51 12.48 8.28
C THR A 46 3.48 13.56 8.62
N GLY A 47 2.31 13.16 9.12
CA GLY A 47 1.27 14.08 9.57
C GLY A 47 0.15 13.35 10.26
N ALA A 48 -0.35 13.92 11.35
CA ALA A 48 -1.59 13.50 11.99
C ALA A 48 -2.35 14.73 12.46
N SER A 49 -3.56 14.92 11.96
CA SER A 49 -4.49 15.93 12.45
C SER A 49 -5.92 15.38 12.50
N LEU A 50 -6.79 16.10 13.19
CA LEU A 50 -8.20 15.80 13.34
C LEU A 50 -8.99 17.03 12.92
N TRP A 51 -9.82 16.89 11.91
CA TRP A 51 -10.79 17.91 11.57
C TRP A 51 -12.05 17.71 12.38
N ARG A 52 -12.45 18.73 13.14
CA ARG A 52 -13.64 18.72 14.00
C ARG A 52 -14.32 20.08 13.96
N ASP A 53 -15.61 20.10 13.66
CA ASP A 53 -16.44 21.32 13.62
C ASP A 53 -15.84 22.42 12.70
N GLY A 54 -15.12 22.02 11.65
CA GLY A 54 -14.44 22.92 10.70
C GLY A 54 -13.05 23.42 11.14
N GLU A 55 -12.56 22.99 12.29
CA GLU A 55 -11.22 23.31 12.79
C GLU A 55 -10.27 22.11 12.67
N GLU A 56 -9.02 22.38 12.31
CA GLU A 56 -7.95 21.38 12.31
C GLU A 56 -7.26 21.37 13.68
N ILE A 57 -7.21 20.18 14.30
CA ILE A 57 -6.52 19.92 15.55
C ILE A 57 -5.30 19.06 15.24
N GLU A 58 -4.11 19.61 15.40
CA GLU A 58 -2.87 18.87 15.18
C GLU A 58 -2.65 17.82 16.29
N LEU A 59 -2.22 16.63 15.89
CA LEU A 59 -2.15 15.45 16.74
C LEU A 59 -0.72 14.89 16.79
N TRP A 60 0.34 15.69 16.86
CA TRP A 60 1.69 15.11 16.92
C TRP A 60 2.02 14.41 18.25
N ASP A 61 1.44 14.88 19.36
CA ASP A 61 1.73 14.38 20.71
C ASP A 61 0.53 13.69 21.38
N THR A 62 -0.60 13.57 20.67
CA THR A 62 -1.88 13.09 21.23
C THR A 62 -2.22 11.63 20.87
N PRO A 63 -2.03 11.17 19.62
CA PRO A 63 -2.23 9.77 19.24
C PRO A 63 -1.26 8.93 20.03
N GLN A 64 -1.80 7.89 20.66
CA GLN A 64 -0.95 6.84 21.19
C GLN A 64 -0.54 5.97 20.01
N MET A 65 0.67 6.22 19.52
CA MET A 65 1.32 5.36 18.55
C MET A 65 1.99 4.22 19.31
N ALA A 66 1.47 3.02 19.13
CA ALA A 66 2.10 1.79 19.58
C ALA A 66 2.63 1.07 18.34
N VAL A 67 3.95 0.91 18.26
CA VAL A 67 4.54 0.00 17.27
C VAL A 67 4.62 -1.35 17.96
N GLU A 68 3.78 -2.28 17.55
CA GLU A 68 3.75 -3.62 18.11
C GLU A 68 4.28 -4.62 17.09
N LEU A 69 5.22 -5.46 17.53
CA LEU A 69 5.65 -6.61 16.75
C LEU A 69 4.60 -7.71 16.92
N PHE A 70 3.73 -7.83 15.93
CA PHE A 70 2.96 -9.05 15.74
C PHE A 70 3.50 -9.76 14.53
N SER A 71 3.96 -11.00 14.70
CA SER A 71 4.16 -11.85 13.53
C SER A 71 2.80 -12.39 13.08
N ALA A 72 2.46 -12.20 11.81
CA ALA A 72 1.31 -12.86 11.19
C ALA A 72 1.45 -14.40 11.18
N SER A 73 2.63 -14.93 11.50
CA SER A 73 2.97 -16.34 11.62
C SER A 73 3.27 -16.69 13.09
N TYR A 74 2.76 -17.83 13.57
CA TYR A 74 3.10 -18.36 14.91
C TYR A 74 4.61 -18.65 15.05
N GLU A 75 5.31 -18.79 13.92
CA GLU A 75 6.76 -18.83 13.81
C GLU A 75 7.20 -17.60 13.01
N ALA A 76 7.53 -16.51 13.70
CA ALA A 76 8.13 -15.35 13.06
C ALA A 76 9.41 -15.78 12.35
N SER A 77 9.37 -15.95 11.03
CA SER A 77 10.59 -16.19 10.28
C SER A 77 11.47 -14.95 10.43
N PRO A 78 12.70 -15.05 10.94
CA PRO A 78 13.61 -13.91 11.03
C PRO A 78 13.94 -13.30 9.66
N LEU A 79 13.56 -14.00 8.57
CA LEU A 79 13.74 -13.56 7.19
C LEU A 79 12.58 -12.70 6.66
N ASN A 80 11.47 -12.57 7.40
CA ASN A 80 10.33 -11.75 6.99
C ASN A 80 9.65 -11.07 8.20
N PRO A 81 10.29 -10.07 8.81
CA PRO A 81 9.75 -9.41 9.99
C PRO A 81 8.69 -8.39 9.57
N GLN A 82 7.43 -8.82 9.54
CA GLN A 82 6.29 -7.93 9.38
C GLN A 82 5.97 -7.25 10.72
N TYR A 83 5.84 -5.93 10.68
CA TYR A 83 5.48 -5.10 11.83
C TYR A 83 4.14 -4.43 11.60
N PHE A 84 3.43 -4.16 12.70
CA PHE A 84 2.20 -3.40 12.69
C PHE A 84 2.38 -2.12 13.50
N VAL A 85 2.02 -1.00 12.89
CA VAL A 85 1.90 0.30 13.55
C VAL A 85 0.44 0.48 13.90
N MET A 86 0.14 0.49 15.19
CA MET A 86 -1.19 0.76 15.71
C MET A 86 -1.27 2.22 16.15
N MET A 87 -2.21 2.96 15.59
CA MET A 87 -2.48 4.34 15.97
C MET A 87 -3.88 4.44 16.58
N THR A 88 -3.96 4.96 17.79
CA THR A 88 -5.24 5.12 18.49
C THR A 88 -5.62 6.60 18.58
N PHE A 89 -6.83 6.93 18.13
CA PHE A 89 -7.43 8.26 18.21
C PHE A 89 -8.44 8.29 19.36
N PRO A 90 -8.08 8.85 20.52
CA PRO A 90 -9.00 8.89 21.64
C PRO A 90 -10.16 9.83 21.33
N ARG A 91 -11.39 9.40 21.67
CA ARG A 91 -12.60 10.24 21.66
C ARG A 91 -12.98 10.77 20.27
N LEU A 92 -12.85 9.95 19.24
CA LEU A 92 -13.54 10.21 17.98
C LEU A 92 -15.06 10.20 18.20
N ARG A 93 -15.77 11.02 17.44
CA ARG A 93 -17.24 11.08 17.39
C ARG A 93 -17.73 11.24 15.96
N ALA A 94 -19.03 11.06 15.74
CA ALA A 94 -19.63 11.39 14.45
C ALA A 94 -19.32 12.86 14.04
N GLY A 95 -18.98 13.05 12.78
CA GLY A 95 -18.58 14.34 12.17
C GLY A 95 -17.07 14.63 12.22
N ASP A 96 -16.29 13.88 12.99
CA ASP A 96 -14.83 14.02 12.99
C ASP A 96 -14.22 13.46 11.70
N SER A 97 -13.09 14.03 11.25
CA SER A 97 -12.30 13.48 10.15
C SER A 97 -10.80 13.40 10.48
N PRO A 98 -10.29 12.24 10.90
CA PRO A 98 -8.84 12.02 11.02
C PRO A 98 -8.15 12.19 9.67
N ASP A 99 -7.06 12.95 9.66
CA ASP A 99 -6.20 13.20 8.52
C ASP A 99 -4.80 12.69 8.83
N LEU A 100 -4.39 11.64 8.12
CA LEU A 100 -3.16 10.92 8.38
C LEU A 100 -2.32 10.91 7.12
N SER A 101 -1.02 11.13 7.28
CA SER A 101 -0.08 10.94 6.20
C SER A 101 1.15 10.17 6.63
N PHE A 102 1.61 9.29 5.76
CA PHE A 102 2.73 8.38 6.00
C PHE A 102 3.67 8.39 4.81
N LEU A 103 4.93 8.11 5.11
CA LEU A 103 5.97 7.82 4.14
C LEU A 103 6.50 6.41 4.38
N ARG A 104 6.41 5.57 3.35
CA ARG A 104 7.12 4.29 3.27
C ARG A 104 8.28 4.43 2.30
N ARG A 105 9.46 3.97 2.68
CA ARG A 105 10.67 4.02 1.83
C ARG A 105 11.31 2.66 1.76
N SER A 106 11.47 2.10 0.56
CA SER A 106 12.21 0.85 0.39
C SER A 106 13.71 1.05 0.61
N HIS A 107 14.37 0.03 1.16
CA HIS A 107 15.81 0.05 1.36
C HIS A 107 16.54 -0.05 0.01
N PRO A 108 17.57 0.78 -0.23
CA PRO A 108 18.25 0.83 -1.52
C PRO A 108 18.98 -0.47 -1.87
N ASP A 109 19.31 -1.31 -0.89
CA ASP A 109 19.98 -2.60 -1.09
C ASP A 109 19.11 -3.61 -1.85
N LEU A 110 17.81 -3.33 -2.01
CA LEU A 110 16.89 -4.10 -2.86
C LEU A 110 16.99 -3.73 -4.35
N SER A 111 17.62 -2.60 -4.67
CA SER A 111 17.68 -2.03 -6.02
C SER A 111 18.62 -2.76 -6.99
N ASP A 112 19.58 -3.52 -6.47
CA ASP A 112 20.53 -4.33 -7.26
C ASP A 112 19.93 -5.68 -7.71
N SER A 113 18.73 -6.03 -7.24
CA SER A 113 18.04 -7.19 -7.77
C SER A 113 17.47 -6.85 -9.15
N GLU A 114 17.90 -7.58 -10.19
CA GLU A 114 17.39 -7.47 -11.56
C GLU A 114 15.87 -7.74 -11.69
N CYS A 115 15.17 -8.01 -10.58
CA CYS A 115 13.73 -8.19 -10.43
C CYS A 115 13.19 -7.53 -9.15
N GLY A 116 13.73 -6.36 -8.78
CA GLY A 116 13.28 -5.68 -7.57
C GLY A 116 11.76 -5.42 -7.59
N PRO A 117 11.01 -5.76 -6.52
CA PRO A 117 9.61 -5.35 -6.31
C PRO A 117 9.43 -3.81 -6.26
N ASP A 118 10.53 -3.08 -6.42
CA ASP A 118 10.69 -1.64 -6.40
C ASP A 118 10.56 -1.01 -7.79
N GLN A 119 9.91 -1.62 -8.78
CA GLN A 119 9.50 -0.90 -10.01
C GLN A 119 8.01 -1.04 -10.29
N GLU A 120 7.22 -1.07 -9.21
CA GLU A 120 5.78 -1.10 -9.29
C GLU A 120 5.16 -0.03 -8.37
N ALA A 121 4.13 0.65 -8.87
CA ALA A 121 3.19 1.44 -8.09
C ALA A 121 1.83 0.77 -8.13
N VAL A 122 1.32 0.41 -6.95
CA VAL A 122 -0.01 -0.19 -6.77
C VAL A 122 -0.82 0.70 -5.87
N ALA A 123 -1.97 1.18 -6.34
CA ALA A 123 -2.87 2.00 -5.54
C ALA A 123 -4.33 1.60 -5.76
N PRO A 124 -5.12 1.37 -4.70
CA PRO A 124 -6.56 1.24 -4.85
C PRO A 124 -7.15 2.58 -5.34
N LEU A 125 -7.99 2.50 -6.36
CA LEU A 125 -8.79 3.64 -6.84
C LEU A 125 -10.27 3.48 -6.51
N LYS A 126 -10.74 2.26 -6.21
CA LYS A 126 -12.08 1.97 -5.70
C LYS A 126 -12.00 1.34 -4.32
N PHE A 127 -13.00 1.64 -3.50
CA PHE A 127 -13.11 1.22 -2.11
C PHE A 127 -14.53 0.75 -1.85
N ASP A 128 -14.73 -0.07 -0.83
CA ASP A 128 -16.07 -0.56 -0.45
C ASP A 128 -16.93 0.55 0.17
N ASN A 129 -16.29 1.55 0.77
CA ASN A 129 -16.94 2.74 1.30
C ASN A 129 -17.03 3.85 0.25
N ARG A 130 -17.94 4.81 0.50
CA ARG A 130 -18.03 6.02 -0.31
C ARG A 130 -16.70 6.77 -0.27
N VAL A 131 -16.18 7.16 -1.44
CA VAL A 131 -14.95 7.94 -1.56
C VAL A 131 -15.19 9.16 -2.42
N THR A 132 -14.99 10.34 -1.84
CA THR A 132 -15.10 11.62 -2.55
C THR A 132 -13.98 11.79 -3.56
N LEU A 133 -12.76 11.38 -3.19
CA LEU A 133 -11.58 11.44 -4.05
C LEU A 133 -10.62 10.28 -3.76
N ALA A 134 -10.35 9.46 -4.77
CA ALA A 134 -9.20 8.58 -4.81
C ALA A 134 -8.18 9.16 -5.79
N ARG A 135 -6.95 9.38 -5.33
CA ARG A 135 -5.88 9.94 -6.16
C ARG A 135 -4.59 9.16 -6.01
N ALA A 136 -4.02 8.78 -7.15
CA ALA A 136 -2.70 8.19 -7.24
C ALA A 136 -1.81 9.01 -8.17
N VAL A 137 -0.63 9.39 -7.68
CA VAL A 137 0.36 10.15 -8.44
C VAL A 137 1.59 9.27 -8.61
N VAL A 138 1.93 8.91 -9.84
CA VAL A 138 3.13 8.15 -10.15
C VAL A 138 4.12 9.09 -10.82
N ASN A 139 5.15 9.48 -10.10
CA ASN A 139 6.32 10.08 -10.73
C ASN A 139 7.15 8.90 -11.25
N TRP A 140 7.28 8.77 -12.58
CA TRP A 140 8.06 7.73 -13.24
C TRP A 140 9.43 8.25 -13.74
N PRO A 141 10.54 7.52 -13.53
CA PRO A 141 11.89 7.99 -13.89
C PRO A 141 12.10 8.15 -15.41
N THR A 142 12.95 9.09 -15.79
CA THR A 142 13.39 9.26 -17.19
C THR A 142 14.06 8.00 -17.73
N GLY A 143 13.77 7.65 -18.98
CA GLY A 143 14.45 6.56 -19.71
C GLY A 143 14.01 5.14 -19.32
N LYS A 144 13.04 5.01 -18.42
CA LYS A 144 12.41 3.73 -18.10
C LYS A 144 11.10 3.56 -18.86
N GLU A 145 10.86 2.36 -19.37
CA GLU A 145 9.56 1.99 -19.91
C GLU A 145 8.50 2.00 -18.80
N ILE A 146 7.26 2.26 -19.18
CA ILE A 146 6.12 2.28 -18.27
C ILE A 146 4.98 1.48 -18.90
N PHE A 147 4.42 0.57 -18.12
CA PHE A 147 3.26 -0.23 -18.46
C PHE A 147 2.17 0.05 -17.43
N ALA A 148 1.02 0.48 -17.91
CA ALA A 148 -0.19 0.63 -17.12
C ALA A 148 -1.33 -0.06 -17.88
N PRO A 149 -2.07 -1.00 -17.27
CA PRO A 149 -3.25 -1.59 -17.88
C PRO A 149 -4.34 -0.52 -18.06
N ALA A 150 -5.29 -0.80 -18.95
CA ALA A 150 -6.45 0.05 -19.12
C ALA A 150 -7.22 0.14 -17.80
N LEU A 151 -7.54 1.37 -17.40
CA LEU A 151 -8.38 1.68 -16.24
C LEU A 151 -9.83 1.92 -16.72
N PRO A 152 -10.82 1.85 -15.82
CA PRO A 152 -12.20 2.21 -16.10
C PRO A 152 -12.31 3.64 -16.61
N ASP A 153 -13.32 3.90 -17.47
CA ASP A 153 -13.52 5.20 -18.12
C ASP A 153 -13.77 6.35 -17.11
N GLU A 154 -14.21 6.02 -15.90
CA GLU A 154 -14.43 6.97 -14.81
C GLU A 154 -13.11 7.51 -14.22
N VAL A 155 -11.99 6.81 -14.43
CA VAL A 155 -10.68 7.26 -13.95
C VAL A 155 -10.12 8.31 -14.91
N THR A 156 -10.02 9.54 -14.42
CA THR A 156 -9.33 10.60 -15.14
C THR A 156 -7.81 10.43 -15.02
N GLN A 157 -7.10 10.60 -16.14
CA GLN A 157 -5.65 10.53 -16.19
C GLN A 157 -5.07 11.82 -16.79
N ALA A 158 -4.09 12.41 -16.11
CA ALA A 158 -3.26 13.47 -16.64
C ALA A 158 -1.80 13.03 -16.65
N THR A 159 -1.06 13.37 -17.71
CA THR A 159 0.37 13.05 -17.83
C THR A 159 1.14 14.30 -18.24
N GLY A 160 2.30 14.53 -17.62
CA GLY A 160 3.17 15.66 -17.96
C GLY A 160 4.61 15.48 -17.48
N PRO A 161 5.56 16.26 -18.03
CA PRO A 161 6.96 16.17 -17.63
C PRO A 161 7.18 16.76 -16.22
N VAL A 162 8.14 16.17 -15.50
CA VAL A 162 8.71 16.70 -14.25
C VAL A 162 10.13 17.16 -14.53
N ALA A 163 10.37 18.46 -14.34
CA ALA A 163 11.65 19.08 -14.67
C ALA A 163 12.82 18.36 -13.99
N GLY A 164 13.78 17.89 -14.80
CA GLY A 164 15.01 17.26 -14.33
C GLY A 164 14.87 15.83 -13.81
N TRP A 165 13.70 15.20 -13.91
CA TRP A 165 13.46 13.93 -13.23
C TRP A 165 12.77 12.86 -14.10
N GLY A 166 11.62 13.17 -14.71
CA GLY A 166 10.87 12.15 -15.45
C GLY A 166 9.48 12.59 -15.87
N THR A 167 8.52 11.67 -15.81
CA THR A 167 7.12 11.92 -16.17
C THR A 167 6.24 11.76 -14.94
N ARG A 168 5.27 12.65 -14.73
CA ARG A 168 4.23 12.52 -13.72
C ARG A 168 2.96 12.01 -14.37
N HIS A 169 2.40 10.95 -13.83
CA HIS A 169 1.08 10.43 -14.15
C HIS A 169 0.16 10.65 -12.94
N ASP A 170 -0.94 11.37 -13.13
CA ASP A 170 -1.93 11.68 -12.11
C ASP A 170 -3.23 10.96 -12.46
N TYR A 171 -3.67 10.06 -11.58
CA TYR A 171 -4.89 9.28 -11.72
C TYR A 171 -5.87 9.70 -10.64
N GLN A 172 -7.10 10.06 -11.03
CA GLN A 172 -8.12 10.53 -10.11
C GLN A 172 -9.47 9.90 -10.40
N LEU A 173 -10.15 9.49 -9.34
CA LEU A 173 -11.54 9.05 -9.35
C LEU A 173 -12.31 9.87 -8.31
N PHE A 174 -13.47 10.41 -8.72
CA PHE A 174 -14.31 11.27 -7.90
C PHE A 174 -15.66 10.63 -7.60
N ASP A 175 -16.24 10.99 -6.46
CA ASP A 175 -17.63 10.68 -6.08
C ASP A 175 -18.02 9.22 -6.32
N LEU A 176 -17.12 8.32 -5.94
CA LEU A 176 -17.36 6.90 -6.06
C LEU A 176 -18.41 6.47 -5.03
N ILE A 177 -19.58 6.08 -5.54
CA ILE A 177 -20.61 5.39 -4.78
C ILE A 177 -20.47 3.91 -5.08
N THR A 178 -19.83 3.18 -4.19
CA THR A 178 -19.75 1.72 -4.30
C THR A 178 -21.08 1.12 -3.84
N PRO A 179 -21.74 0.26 -4.64
CA PRO A 179 -22.89 -0.49 -4.16
C PRO A 179 -22.50 -1.24 -2.90
N ALA A 180 -23.40 -1.33 -1.92
CA ALA A 180 -23.16 -2.16 -0.74
C ALA A 180 -22.75 -3.56 -1.21
N GLY A 181 -21.63 -4.07 -0.68
CA GLY A 181 -21.13 -5.40 -1.03
C GLY A 181 -22.23 -6.43 -0.80
N GLU A 182 -22.44 -7.33 -1.75
CA GLU A 182 -23.34 -8.46 -1.54
C GLU A 182 -22.74 -9.35 -0.44
N GLU A 183 -23.52 -9.59 0.61
CA GLU A 183 -23.15 -10.53 1.66
C GLU A 183 -22.90 -11.91 0.99
N LEU A 184 -21.72 -12.49 1.24
CA LEU A 184 -21.24 -13.76 0.65
C LEU A 184 -20.75 -13.70 -0.81
N ALA A 185 -20.68 -12.52 -1.45
CA ALA A 185 -19.89 -12.40 -2.66
C ALA A 185 -18.42 -12.71 -2.32
N PRO A 186 -17.73 -13.59 -3.07
CA PRO A 186 -16.33 -13.85 -2.75
C PRO A 186 -15.52 -12.56 -2.90
N SER A 187 -14.52 -12.38 -2.04
CA SER A 187 -13.64 -11.22 -2.07
C SER A 187 -12.70 -11.33 -3.27
N TRP A 188 -13.19 -11.03 -4.47
CA TRP A 188 -12.34 -10.87 -5.64
C TRP A 188 -11.85 -9.42 -5.64
N VAL A 189 -10.54 -9.23 -5.63
CA VAL A 189 -9.98 -7.91 -5.94
C VAL A 189 -10.37 -7.62 -7.39
N ASP A 190 -11.25 -6.65 -7.60
CA ASP A 190 -11.53 -6.16 -8.94
C ASP A 190 -10.25 -5.51 -9.46
N GLN A 191 -9.50 -6.26 -10.28
CA GLN A 191 -8.22 -5.80 -10.83
C GLN A 191 -8.40 -4.56 -11.71
N ARG A 192 -9.63 -4.22 -12.12
CA ARG A 192 -9.93 -2.99 -12.84
C ARG A 192 -9.95 -1.77 -11.93
N THR A 193 -9.97 -1.95 -10.62
CA THR A 193 -10.11 -0.85 -9.67
C THR A 193 -8.86 -0.59 -8.85
N VAL A 194 -7.78 -1.27 -9.21
CA VAL A 194 -6.45 -1.10 -8.67
C VAL A 194 -5.58 -0.53 -9.77
N LEU A 195 -5.04 0.66 -9.56
CA LEU A 195 -3.97 1.16 -10.40
C LEU A 195 -2.76 0.25 -10.20
N ARG A 196 -2.24 -0.27 -11.30
CA ARG A 196 -0.98 -1.01 -11.34
C ARG A 196 -0.08 -0.43 -12.41
N VAL A 197 1.00 0.22 -12.03
CA VAL A 197 1.99 0.76 -12.97
C VAL A 197 3.30 0.02 -12.74
N SER A 198 3.90 -0.53 -13.80
CA SER A 198 5.14 -1.29 -13.72
C SER A 198 6.11 -0.95 -14.85
N GLY A 199 7.40 -1.21 -14.62
CA GLY A 199 8.42 -1.22 -15.68
C GLY A 199 8.39 -2.48 -16.55
N ASP A 200 7.69 -3.52 -16.10
CA ASP A 200 7.53 -4.78 -16.85
C ASP A 200 6.11 -4.88 -17.41
N ARG A 201 6.01 -5.36 -18.65
CA ARG A 201 4.72 -5.56 -19.33
C ARG A 201 3.89 -6.69 -18.73
N ASP A 202 4.56 -7.72 -18.27
CA ASP A 202 3.98 -8.93 -17.74
C ASP A 202 4.91 -9.57 -16.69
N TRP A 203 4.47 -10.66 -16.09
CA TRP A 203 5.23 -11.39 -15.09
C TRP A 203 6.36 -12.25 -15.67
N GLY A 204 6.55 -12.31 -16.99
CA GLY A 204 7.46 -13.24 -17.64
C GLY A 204 8.91 -13.09 -17.20
N ARG A 205 9.39 -11.85 -17.04
CA ARG A 205 10.73 -11.55 -16.52
C ARG A 205 10.89 -12.06 -15.08
N ILE A 206 9.97 -11.67 -14.20
CA ILE A 206 9.96 -12.08 -12.79
C ILE A 206 9.86 -13.60 -12.66
N ALA A 207 8.95 -14.23 -13.41
CA ALA A 207 8.75 -15.67 -13.44
C ALA A 207 10.02 -16.39 -13.91
N THR A 208 10.74 -15.85 -14.90
CA THR A 208 12.01 -16.43 -15.37
C THR A 208 13.08 -16.39 -14.28
N ILE A 209 13.20 -15.28 -13.55
CA ILE A 209 14.16 -15.13 -12.45
C ILE A 209 13.81 -16.05 -11.29
N LEU A 210 12.53 -16.14 -10.94
CA LEU A 210 12.06 -17.02 -9.86
C LEU A 210 12.03 -18.51 -10.23
N ALA A 211 11.96 -18.86 -11.52
CA ALA A 211 11.84 -20.24 -11.98
C ALA A 211 12.97 -21.14 -11.45
N GLY A 212 14.20 -20.62 -11.35
CA GLY A 212 15.34 -21.36 -10.80
C GLY A 212 15.15 -21.75 -9.33
N HIS A 213 14.50 -20.91 -8.54
CA HIS A 213 14.19 -21.19 -7.14
C HIS A 213 13.11 -22.27 -6.98
N TYR A 214 12.11 -22.27 -7.87
CA TYR A 214 11.06 -23.31 -7.86
C TYR A 214 11.55 -24.66 -8.42
N ALA A 215 12.44 -24.64 -9.42
CA ALA A 215 13.03 -25.86 -9.97
C ALA A 215 13.99 -26.56 -9.01
N ALA A 216 14.61 -25.83 -8.08
CA ALA A 216 15.50 -26.38 -7.07
C ALA A 216 14.78 -27.17 -5.95
N GLY A 217 13.44 -27.09 -5.85
CA GLY A 217 12.63 -27.79 -4.84
C GLY A 217 12.26 -29.24 -5.19
N GLY A 218 12.79 -29.80 -6.29
CA GLY A 218 12.49 -31.15 -6.77
C GLY A 218 13.32 -32.28 -6.15
N ASP A 219 14.43 -32.00 -5.48
CA ASP A 219 15.17 -32.99 -4.69
C ASP A 219 14.63 -33.00 -3.26
N GLY A 220 13.35 -33.37 -3.14
CA GLY A 220 12.81 -33.90 -1.91
C GLY A 220 13.53 -35.20 -1.60
N GLY A 221 14.69 -35.09 -0.96
CA GLY A 221 15.34 -36.19 -0.27
C GLY A 221 14.38 -36.70 0.79
N GLU A 222 13.51 -37.63 0.38
CA GLU A 222 12.76 -38.52 1.25
C GLU A 222 13.79 -39.24 2.12
N THR A 223 14.07 -38.65 3.28
CA THR A 223 14.57 -39.41 4.41
C THR A 223 13.39 -40.26 4.86
N ARG A 224 13.20 -41.38 4.16
CA ARG A 224 12.33 -42.48 4.54
C ARG A 224 12.83 -42.93 5.92
N ARG A 225 12.26 -42.37 6.99
CA ARG A 225 12.42 -42.93 8.32
C ARG A 225 11.62 -44.21 8.33
N ASP A 226 12.34 -45.32 8.18
CA ASP A 226 11.83 -46.64 8.51
C ASP A 226 11.35 -46.61 9.97
N LEU A 227 10.03 -46.50 10.16
CA LEU A 227 9.36 -46.80 11.41
C LEU A 227 9.13 -48.31 11.44
N ASP A 228 10.16 -49.05 11.82
CA ASP A 228 10.06 -50.41 12.34
C ASP A 228 11.16 -50.59 13.38
N GLN A 229 10.88 -50.18 14.64
CA GLN A 229 11.31 -50.83 15.90
C GLN A 229 10.36 -50.45 17.03
#